data_AF-A0A1H4EH05-F1
#
_entry.id   AF-A0A1H4EH05-F1
#
_cell.length_a   1.000
_cell.length_b   1.000
_cell.length_c   1.000
_cell.angle_alpha   90.00
_cell.angle_beta   90.00
_cell.angle_gamma   90.00
#
_symmetry.space_group_name_H-M   'P 1'
#
loop_
_entity.id
_entity.type
_entity.pdbx_description
1 polymer ?
#
loop_
_entity_poly.entity_id
_entity_poly.type
_entity_poly.pdbx_seq_one_letter_code
_entity_poly.pdbx_strand_id
1 'polypeptide(L)' 'MTIKEARQAAGLTQQSMSDLLGIPKRSIENWEGGKRQCPDWAERLIVEKLLSITEQTPTDK' A
#
# COMPACT_ATOMS: atom_id res chain seq x y z
N MET A 1 11.30 0.81 3.02
CA MET A 1 9.91 1.22 3.21
C MET A 1 9.04 0.00 3.05
N THR A 2 8.16 -0.25 4.01
CA THR A 2 7.19 -1.36 3.98
C THR A 2 5.91 -0.95 3.24
N ILE A 3 5.07 -1.93 2.88
CA ILE A 3 3.71 -1.68 2.35
C ILE A 3 2.91 -0.74 3.26
N LYS A 4 3.01 -0.94 4.59
CA LYS A 4 2.27 -0.13 5.57
C LYS A 4 2.67 1.33 5.52
N GLU A 5 3.98 1.60 5.52
CA GLU A 5 4.53 2.95 5.47
C GLU A 5 4.13 3.65 4.17
N ALA A 6 4.26 2.96 3.02
CA ALA A 6 3.90 3.50 1.71
C ALA A 6 2.41 3.82 1.61
N ARG A 7 1.55 2.93 2.13
CA ARG A 7 0.10 3.13 2.17
C ARG A 7 -0.27 4.34 3.04
N GLN A 8 0.37 4.49 4.19
CA GLN A 8 0.15 5.63 5.08
C GLN A 8 0.63 6.95 4.44
N ALA A 9 1.77 6.93 3.75
CA ALA A 9 2.26 8.08 2.99
C ALA A 9 1.26 8.49 1.89
N ALA A 10 0.64 7.52 1.22
CA ALA A 10 -0.43 7.72 0.24
C ALA A 10 -1.79 8.14 0.85
N GLY A 11 -1.90 8.27 2.17
CA GLY A 11 -3.16 8.63 2.83
C GLY A 11 -4.27 7.58 2.74
N LEU A 12 -3.94 6.33 2.40
CA LEU A 12 -4.91 5.28 2.15
C LEU A 12 -5.20 4.46 3.40
N THR A 13 -6.45 4.05 3.58
CA THR A 13 -6.80 2.96 4.51
C THR A 13 -6.47 1.60 3.88
N GLN A 14 -6.42 0.53 4.67
CA GLN A 14 -6.25 -0.83 4.13
C GLN A 14 -7.39 -1.22 3.16
N GLN A 15 -8.61 -0.74 3.43
CA GLN A 15 -9.75 -0.95 2.54
C GLN A 15 -9.56 -0.18 1.22
N SER A 16 -9.19 1.09 1.29
CA SER A 16 -8.94 1.91 0.09
C SER A 16 -7.81 1.35 -0.77
N MET A 17 -6.74 0.83 -0.16
CA MET A 17 -5.67 0.13 -0.88
C MET A 17 -6.18 -1.17 -1.54
N SER A 18 -7.03 -1.93 -0.85
CA SER A 18 -7.66 -3.15 -1.38
C SER A 18 -8.49 -2.83 -2.62
N ASP A 19 -9.33 -1.81 -2.54
CA ASP A 19 -10.22 -1.39 -3.63
C ASP A 19 -9.42 -0.88 -4.84
N LEU A 20 -8.33 -0.14 -4.58
CA LEU A 20 -7.46 0.43 -5.60
C LEU A 20 -6.61 -0.61 -6.35
N LEU A 21 -5.99 -1.54 -5.63
CA LEU A 21 -5.03 -2.50 -6.19
C LEU A 21 -5.66 -3.87 -6.51
N GLY A 22 -6.91 -4.09 -6.10
CA GLY A 22 -7.58 -5.39 -6.21
C GLY A 22 -6.98 -6.47 -5.30
N ILE A 23 -6.13 -6.09 -4.35
CA ILE A 23 -5.50 -7.00 -3.40
C ILE A 23 -6.48 -7.21 -2.24
N PRO A 24 -6.85 -8.46 -1.88
CA PRO A 24 -7.77 -8.68 -0.76
C PRO A 24 -7.26 -8.01 0.52
N LYS A 25 -8.12 -7.23 1.19
CA LYS A 25 -7.81 -6.57 2.47
C LYS A 25 -7.15 -7.49 3.49
N ARG A 26 -7.58 -8.75 3.58
CA ARG A 26 -6.99 -9.75 4.50
C ARG A 26 -5.53 -10.06 4.17
N SER A 27 -5.12 -9.99 2.90
CA SER A 27 -3.73 -10.14 2.49
C SER A 27 -2.90 -8.95 2.99
N ILE A 28 -3.43 -7.72 2.83
CA ILE A 28 -2.80 -6.49 3.33
C ILE A 28 -2.65 -6.56 4.87
N GLU A 29 -3.71 -6.95 5.59
CA GLU A 29 -3.67 -7.13 7.05
C GLU A 29 -2.59 -8.14 7.48
N ASN A 30 -2.46 -9.25 6.77
CA ASN A 30 -1.46 -10.27 7.08
C ASN A 30 -0.04 -9.79 6.81
N TRP A 31 0.19 -9.03 5.74
CA TRP A 31 1.50 -8.45 5.41
C TRP A 31 1.90 -7.36 6.42
N GLU A 32 1.01 -6.40 6.67
CA GLU A 32 1.30 -5.29 7.60
C GLU A 32 1.36 -5.75 9.06
N GLY A 33 0.66 -6.82 9.42
CA GLY A 33 0.68 -7.44 10.73
C GLY A 33 1.79 -8.48 10.92
N GLY A 34 2.63 -8.72 9.92
CA GLY A 34 3.74 -9.69 9.99
C GLY A 34 3.33 -11.16 10.06
N LYS A 35 2.04 -11.48 9.84
CA LYS A 35 1.54 -12.87 9.82
C LYS A 35 2.02 -13.62 8.59
N ARG A 36 2.26 -12.91 7.48
CA ARG A 36 2.84 -13.44 6.25
C ARG A 36 3.75 -12.38 5.64
N GLN A 37 4.84 -12.81 5.02
CA GLN A 37 5.66 -11.92 4.20
C GLN A 37 5.06 -11.81 2.79
N CYS A 38 5.00 -10.59 2.27
CA CYS A 38 4.70 -10.37 0.86
C CYS A 38 5.92 -10.80 0.03
N PRO A 39 5.76 -11.47 -1.13
CA PRO A 39 6.91 -11.74 -1.99
C PRO A 39 7.67 -10.45 -2.34
N ASP A 40 9.00 -10.46 -2.24
CA ASP A 40 9.82 -9.23 -2.33
C ASP A 40 9.59 -8.45 -3.63
N TRP A 41 9.38 -9.15 -4.76
CA TRP A 41 9.08 -8.50 -6.04
C TRP A 41 7.73 -7.78 -6.01
N ALA A 42 6.73 -8.34 -5.33
CA ALA A 42 5.39 -7.78 -5.24
C ALA A 42 5.40 -6.59 -4.27
N GLU A 43 6.07 -6.72 -3.13
CA GLU A 43 6.24 -5.61 -2.18
C GLU A 43 6.87 -4.39 -2.85
N ARG A 44 7.93 -4.58 -3.63
CA ARG A 44 8.58 -3.50 -4.37
C ARG A 44 7.64 -2.77 -5.33
N LEU A 45 6.86 -3.51 -6.13
CA LEU A 45 5.89 -2.92 -7.08
C LEU A 45 4.73 -2.22 -6.37
N ILE A 46 4.25 -2.79 -5.26
CA ILE A 46 3.17 -2.21 -4.46
C ILE A 46 3.64 -0.89 -3.85
N VAL A 47 4.83 -0.87 -3.24
CA VAL A 47 5.41 0.34 -2.63
C VAL A 47 5.61 1.43 -3.68
N GLU A 48 6.20 1.09 -4.83
CA GLU A 48 6.37 2.03 -5.95
C GLU A 48 5.04 2.63 -6.42
N LYS A 49 4.01 1.78 -6.58
CA LYS A 49 2.68 2.26 -6.98
C LYS A 49 2.07 3.19 -5.94
N LEU A 50 2.16 2.86 -4.64
CA LEU A 50 1.63 3.69 -3.56
C LEU A 50 2.33 5.05 -3.49
N LEU A 51 3.65 5.09 -3.65
CA LEU A 51 4.42 6.34 -3.72
C LEU A 51 4.10 7.15 -4.97
N SER A 52 3.83 6.52 -6.11
CA SER A 52 3.43 7.28 -7.31
C SER A 52 2.12 8.08 -7.13
N ILE A 53 1.28 7.69 -6.15
CA ILE A 53 0.00 8.36 -5.85
C ILE A 53 0.20 9.60 -4.99
N THR A 54 1.22 9.60 -4.10
CA THR A 54 1.56 10.80 -3.32
C THR A 54 1.94 11.95 -4.23
N GLU A 55 2.68 11.66 -5.31
CA GLU A 55 3.13 12.66 -6.29
C GLU A 55 2.00 13.16 -7.22
N GLN A 56 0.91 12.41 -7.35
CA GLN A 56 -0.22 12.75 -8.23
C GLN A 56 -1.37 13.46 -7.51
N THR A 57 -1.32 13.58 -6.19
CA THR A 57 -2.30 14.37 -5.45
C THR A 57 -1.71 15.78 -5.33
N PRO A 58 -2.15 16.79 -6.11
CA PRO A 58 -1.77 18.15 -5.81
C PRO A 58 -2.29 18.44 -4.40
N THR A 59 -1.43 18.97 -3.56
CA THR A 59 -1.79 19.58 -2.28
C THR A 59 -2.77 20.72 -2.55
N ASP A 60 -4.04 20.41 -2.76
CA ASP A 60 -5.13 21.37 -2.57
C ASP A 60 -5.38 21.42 -1.07
N LYS A 61 -4.60 22.27 -0.41
CA LYS A 61 -4.91 22.82 0.90
C LYS A 61 -4.46 24.26 0.98
#